data_AF-Q70W22-F1
#
_entry.id   AF-Q70W22-F1
#
_cell.length_a   1.000
_cell.length_b   1.000
_cell.length_c   1.000
_cell.angle_alpha   90.00
_cell.angle_beta   90.00
_cell.angle_gamma   90.00
#
_symmetry.space_group_name_H-M   'P 1'
#
loop_
_entity.id
_entity.type
_entity.pdbx_description
1 polymer ?
#
loop_
_entity_poly.entity_id
_entity_poly.type
_entity_poly.pdbx_seq_one_letter_code
_entity_poly.pdbx_strand_id
1 'polypeptide(L)'
;HLSMTRLAIRNIPRAMTEKGLKALARKAVVEFAKEVNENKRHALNKEEIVRSTKEKYKFMSEEEIEAQKKKDKKQGIVRQSKIIMEIKGSSGGRSRGYGFVEFRDHKAALMCLRWLNAHEVSRDEILEGLTDDEKKQLDADSFKKRRLVVEFAIENANVVKRRREKVKESRLISFKRKRDDEENKEEEKVAQPVEEETKSGLSNNIKQIIGSKRRRKNKGRS
;
A
#
# COMPACT_ATOMS: atom_id res chain seq x y z
N HIS A 1 -2.79 -4.42 -23.53
CA HIS A 1 -3.85 -5.04 -22.70
C HIS A 1 -4.43 -3.98 -21.78
N LEU A 2 -5.70 -4.11 -21.41
CA LEU A 2 -6.33 -3.20 -20.45
C LEU A 2 -5.95 -3.63 -19.02
N SER A 3 -5.60 -2.67 -18.17
CA SER A 3 -5.37 -2.93 -16.74
C SER A 3 -6.68 -3.28 -16.06
N MET A 4 -6.66 -4.26 -15.17
CA MET A 4 -7.81 -4.56 -14.31
C MET A 4 -7.79 -3.74 -13.02
N THR A 5 -6.64 -3.24 -12.58
CA THR A 5 -6.51 -2.58 -11.27
C THR A 5 -6.04 -1.14 -11.36
N ARG A 6 -5.60 -0.67 -12.53
CA ARG A 6 -5.15 0.71 -12.73
C ARG A 6 -6.16 1.50 -13.56
N LEU A 7 -6.59 2.63 -13.02
CA LEU A 7 -7.39 3.62 -13.73
C LEU A 7 -6.49 4.76 -14.20
N ALA A 8 -6.62 5.11 -15.48
CA ALA A 8 -6.11 6.37 -16.01
C ALA A 8 -7.14 7.47 -15.75
N ILE A 9 -6.68 8.61 -15.25
CA ILE A 9 -7.53 9.75 -14.92
C ILE A 9 -7.03 10.95 -15.72
N ARG A 10 -7.93 11.56 -16.49
CA ARG A 10 -7.67 12.75 -17.31
C ARG A 10 -8.50 13.93 -16.82
N ASN A 11 -8.12 15.11 -17.28
CA ASN A 11 -8.72 16.39 -16.91
C ASN A 11 -8.65 16.70 -15.40
N ILE A 12 -7.56 16.26 -14.76
CA ILE A 12 -7.30 16.53 -13.35
C ILE A 12 -6.99 18.04 -13.19
N PRO A 13 -7.59 18.73 -12.19
CA PRO A 13 -7.19 20.09 -11.84
C PRO A 13 -5.68 20.18 -11.58
N ARG A 14 -5.01 21.20 -12.15
CA ARG A 14 -3.54 21.29 -12.09
C ARG A 14 -3.00 21.46 -10.66
N ALA A 15 -3.80 22.04 -9.78
CA ALA A 15 -3.49 22.22 -8.36
C ALA A 15 -3.69 20.94 -7.52
N MET A 16 -4.39 19.92 -8.04
CA MET A 16 -4.59 18.69 -7.29
C MET A 16 -3.28 17.91 -7.20
N THR A 17 -2.90 17.56 -5.97
CA THR A 17 -1.69 16.78 -5.68
C THR A 17 -1.95 15.28 -5.77
N GLU A 18 -0.87 14.47 -5.79
CA GLU A 18 -1.00 13.01 -5.77
C GLU A 18 -1.67 12.50 -4.48
N LYS A 19 -1.51 13.23 -3.37
CA LYS A 19 -2.16 12.94 -2.08
C LYS A 19 -3.66 13.20 -2.18
N GLY A 20 -4.05 14.36 -2.72
CA GLY A 20 -5.45 14.71 -2.98
C GLY A 20 -6.12 13.71 -3.92
N LEU A 21 -5.45 13.34 -5.03
CA LEU A 21 -5.95 12.31 -5.96
C LEU A 21 -6.12 10.95 -5.27
N LYS A 22 -5.19 10.56 -4.39
CA LYS A 22 -5.30 9.32 -3.60
C LYS A 22 -6.45 9.36 -2.60
N ALA A 23 -6.70 10.51 -1.98
CA ALA A 23 -7.81 10.70 -1.06
C ALA A 23 -9.15 10.65 -1.81
N LEU A 24 -9.25 11.36 -2.94
CA LEU A 24 -10.43 11.35 -3.81
C LEU A 24 -10.76 9.93 -4.31
N ALA A 25 -9.76 9.17 -4.73
CA ALA A 25 -9.97 7.77 -5.14
C ALA A 25 -10.47 6.87 -4.01
N ARG A 26 -10.03 7.11 -2.76
CA ARG A 26 -10.54 6.39 -1.58
C ARG A 26 -11.98 6.80 -1.28
N LYS A 27 -12.27 8.10 -1.30
CA LYS A 27 -13.62 8.67 -1.13
C LYS A 27 -14.59 8.09 -2.16
N ALA A 28 -14.21 8.02 -3.43
CA ALA A 28 -15.04 7.49 -4.51
C ALA A 28 -15.54 6.06 -4.25
N VAL A 29 -14.71 5.20 -3.66
CA VAL A 29 -15.10 3.83 -3.30
C VAL A 29 -16.12 3.82 -2.15
N VAL A 30 -15.95 4.71 -1.16
CA VAL A 30 -16.87 4.84 -0.02
C VAL A 30 -18.22 5.42 -0.48
N GLU A 31 -18.19 6.49 -1.27
CA GLU A 31 -19.40 7.14 -1.80
C GLU A 31 -20.16 6.21 -2.77
N PHE A 32 -19.45 5.42 -3.58
CA PHE A 32 -20.09 4.35 -4.36
C PHE A 32 -20.90 3.41 -3.46
N ALA A 33 -20.29 2.92 -2.36
CA ALA A 33 -20.96 1.98 -1.47
C ALA A 33 -22.15 2.64 -0.76
N LYS A 34 -22.04 3.91 -0.40
CA LYS A 34 -23.13 4.70 0.17
C LYS A 34 -24.29 4.86 -0.83
N GLU A 35 -24.02 5.24 -2.07
CA GLU A 35 -25.03 5.38 -3.12
C GLU A 35 -25.74 4.06 -3.44
N VAL A 36 -25.02 2.92 -3.35
CA VAL A 36 -25.63 1.60 -3.49
C VAL A 36 -26.58 1.29 -2.33
N ASN A 37 -26.18 1.59 -1.09
CA ASN A 37 -27.05 1.42 0.09
C ASN A 37 -28.27 2.34 0.02
N GLU A 38 -28.13 3.53 -0.57
CA GLU A 38 -29.22 4.49 -0.82
C GLU A 38 -30.04 4.17 -2.09
N ASN A 39 -29.76 3.05 -2.79
CA ASN A 39 -30.39 2.65 -4.05
C ASN A 39 -30.27 3.67 -5.20
N LYS A 40 -29.33 4.61 -5.13
CA LYS A 40 -29.02 5.56 -6.22
C LYS A 40 -28.19 4.91 -7.33
N ARG A 41 -27.57 3.76 -7.03
CA ARG A 41 -26.71 3.03 -7.96
C ARG A 41 -26.84 1.53 -7.79
N HIS A 42 -26.66 0.81 -8.89
CA HIS A 42 -26.55 -0.64 -8.85
C HIS A 42 -25.22 -1.11 -8.26
N ALA A 43 -25.31 -2.11 -7.38
CA ALA A 43 -24.17 -2.84 -6.86
C ALA A 43 -23.35 -3.50 -8.00
N LEU A 44 -22.14 -3.95 -7.68
CA LEU A 44 -21.39 -4.80 -8.59
C LEU A 44 -22.11 -6.14 -8.75
N ASN A 45 -22.14 -6.66 -9.97
CA ASN A 45 -22.75 -7.97 -10.20
C ASN A 45 -21.83 -9.09 -9.68
N LYS A 46 -22.37 -10.32 -9.59
CA LYS A 46 -21.61 -11.48 -9.09
C LYS A 46 -20.37 -11.76 -9.95
N GLU A 47 -20.48 -11.63 -11.27
CA GLU A 47 -19.40 -11.89 -12.21
C GLU A 47 -18.21 -10.94 -12.03
N GLU A 48 -18.46 -9.66 -11.80
CA GLU A 48 -17.47 -8.62 -11.54
C GLU A 48 -16.70 -8.93 -10.25
N ILE A 49 -17.40 -9.35 -9.21
CA ILE A 49 -16.80 -9.74 -7.92
C ILE A 49 -15.93 -11.00 -8.08
N VAL A 50 -16.44 -12.02 -8.78
CA VAL A 50 -15.71 -13.26 -9.06
C VAL A 50 -14.48 -12.97 -9.92
N ARG A 51 -14.62 -12.16 -10.98
CA ARG A 51 -13.53 -11.75 -11.86
C ARG A 51 -12.46 -10.99 -11.09
N SER A 52 -12.84 -10.09 -10.19
CA SER A 52 -11.90 -9.38 -9.32
C SER A 52 -11.08 -10.33 -8.43
N THR A 53 -11.75 -11.32 -7.85
CA THR A 53 -11.11 -12.30 -6.95
C THR A 53 -10.17 -13.20 -7.74
N LYS A 54 -10.63 -13.71 -8.89
CA LYS A 54 -9.84 -14.56 -9.79
C LYS A 54 -8.60 -13.83 -10.30
N GLU A 55 -8.73 -12.58 -10.74
CA GLU A 55 -7.59 -11.82 -11.26
C GLU A 55 -6.54 -11.53 -10.19
N LYS A 56 -6.98 -11.17 -8.97
CA LYS A 56 -6.07 -10.88 -7.86
C LYS A 56 -5.21 -12.08 -7.45
N TYR A 57 -5.79 -13.28 -7.50
CA TYR A 57 -5.15 -14.51 -7.04
C TYR A 57 -4.72 -15.46 -8.16
N LYS A 58 -4.86 -15.05 -9.43
CA LYS A 58 -4.64 -15.86 -10.65
C LYS A 58 -3.33 -16.63 -10.70
N PHE A 59 -2.34 -16.14 -9.97
CA PHE A 59 -0.95 -16.59 -10.05
C PHE A 59 -0.34 -16.85 -8.68
N MET A 60 -1.18 -17.11 -7.68
CA MET A 60 -0.78 -17.29 -6.28
C MET A 60 -1.19 -18.68 -5.80
N SER A 61 -0.34 -19.34 -5.01
CA SER A 61 -0.72 -20.55 -4.29
C SER A 61 -1.66 -20.22 -3.12
N GLU A 62 -2.32 -21.22 -2.55
CA GLU A 62 -3.21 -21.02 -1.39
C GLU A 62 -2.49 -20.40 -0.18
N GLU A 63 -1.25 -20.84 0.09
CA GLU A 63 -0.39 -20.27 1.12
C GLU A 63 -0.08 -18.79 0.86
N GLU A 64 0.24 -18.45 -0.40
CA GLU A 64 0.48 -17.07 -0.81
C GLU A 64 -0.79 -16.21 -0.69
N ILE A 65 -1.95 -16.77 -0.99
CA ILE A 65 -3.24 -16.10 -0.86
C ILE A 65 -3.48 -15.72 0.62
N GLU A 66 -3.24 -16.63 1.55
CA GLU A 66 -3.43 -16.38 2.98
C GLU A 66 -2.44 -15.34 3.52
N ALA A 67 -1.16 -15.45 3.15
CA ALA A 67 -0.16 -14.45 3.49
C ALA A 67 -0.53 -13.06 2.93
N GLN A 68 -1.03 -13.01 1.69
CA GLN A 68 -1.47 -11.77 1.07
C GLN A 68 -2.71 -11.21 1.76
N LYS A 69 -3.70 -12.02 2.16
CA LYS A 69 -4.86 -11.58 2.96
C LYS A 69 -4.43 -10.92 4.28
N LYS A 70 -3.42 -11.45 4.96
CA LYS A 70 -2.87 -10.84 6.19
C LYS A 70 -2.22 -9.48 5.93
N LYS A 71 -1.41 -9.38 4.86
CA LYS A 71 -0.79 -8.11 4.44
C LYS A 71 -1.85 -7.08 4.03
N ASP A 72 -2.87 -7.56 3.36
CA ASP A 72 -4.00 -6.81 2.86
C ASP A 72 -4.85 -6.17 3.96
N LYS A 73 -4.93 -6.76 5.16
CA LYS A 73 -5.60 -6.13 6.32
C LYS A 73 -4.87 -4.87 6.80
N LYS A 74 -3.55 -4.79 6.59
CA LYS A 74 -2.71 -3.67 7.05
C LYS A 74 -2.53 -2.57 6.00
N GLN A 75 -2.92 -2.82 4.75
CA GLN A 75 -2.73 -1.88 3.65
C GLN A 75 -4.05 -1.24 3.24
N GLY A 76 -4.00 0.03 2.84
CA GLY A 76 -5.14 0.71 2.23
C GLY A 76 -5.51 0.13 0.85
N ILE A 77 -6.71 0.49 0.37
CA ILE A 77 -7.29 0.00 -0.90
C ILE A 77 -6.49 0.47 -2.13
N VAL A 78 -5.95 1.69 -2.08
CA VAL A 78 -5.15 2.30 -3.16
C VAL A 78 -3.66 1.98 -2.95
N ARG A 79 -3.06 1.25 -3.90
CA ARG A 79 -1.62 0.94 -3.92
C ARG A 79 -0.80 2.19 -4.24
N GLN A 80 -1.16 2.87 -5.32
CA GLN A 80 -0.39 4.00 -5.85
C GLN A 80 -1.34 5.03 -6.48
N SER A 81 -1.00 6.30 -6.33
CA SER A 81 -1.49 7.40 -7.17
C SER A 81 -0.28 8.09 -7.76
N LYS A 82 -0.39 8.58 -8.99
CA LYS A 82 0.66 9.38 -9.62
C LYS A 82 0.07 10.38 -10.58
N ILE A 83 0.57 11.62 -10.54
CA ILE A 83 0.23 12.66 -11.51
C ILE A 83 1.45 12.87 -12.42
N ILE A 84 1.21 12.99 -13.72
CA ILE A 84 2.29 13.19 -14.67
C ILE A 84 2.58 14.68 -14.79
N MET A 85 3.82 15.04 -14.48
CA MET A 85 4.35 16.40 -14.62
C MET A 85 4.92 16.60 -16.04
N GLU A 86 5.05 17.86 -16.45
CA GLU A 86 5.66 18.22 -17.75
C GLU A 86 7.12 17.75 -17.82
N ILE A 87 7.89 18.03 -16.77
CA ILE A 87 9.27 17.57 -16.62
C ILE A 87 9.26 16.12 -16.13
N LYS A 88 9.80 15.22 -16.95
CA LYS A 88 9.83 13.79 -16.65
C LYS A 88 10.68 13.52 -15.41
N GLY A 89 10.09 12.85 -14.42
CA GLY A 89 10.80 12.41 -13.21
C GLY A 89 10.88 13.46 -12.10
N SER A 90 10.39 14.68 -12.34
CA SER A 90 10.27 15.68 -11.28
C SER A 90 9.01 15.44 -10.45
N SER A 91 9.13 15.59 -9.13
CA SER A 91 7.99 15.73 -8.21
C SER A 91 7.44 17.16 -8.16
N GLY A 92 8.19 18.13 -8.68
CA GLY A 92 7.78 19.53 -8.83
C GLY A 92 7.57 19.93 -10.30
N GLY A 93 6.98 21.10 -10.50
CA GLY A 93 6.70 21.65 -11.83
C GLY A 93 5.23 21.54 -12.24
N ARG A 94 4.94 21.90 -13.49
CA ARG A 94 3.56 22.00 -13.96
C ARG A 94 2.97 20.62 -14.25
N SER A 95 1.81 20.33 -13.65
CA SER A 95 1.03 19.11 -13.91
C SER A 95 0.52 19.09 -15.34
N ARG A 96 0.59 17.95 -16.04
CA ARG A 96 -0.03 17.75 -17.36
C ARG A 96 -1.54 17.53 -17.30
N GLY A 97 -2.14 17.48 -16.10
CA GLY A 97 -3.58 17.30 -15.93
C GLY A 97 -4.08 15.86 -16.17
N TYR A 98 -3.17 14.88 -16.13
CA TYR A 98 -3.51 13.47 -16.15
C TYR A 98 -2.59 12.65 -15.26
N GLY A 99 -3.06 11.47 -14.88
CA GLY A 99 -2.38 10.59 -13.96
C GLY A 99 -3.01 9.21 -13.93
N PHE A 100 -2.65 8.43 -12.92
CA PHE A 100 -3.27 7.14 -12.69
C PHE A 100 -3.43 6.84 -11.20
N VAL A 101 -4.38 5.96 -10.90
CA VAL A 101 -4.56 5.36 -9.59
C VAL A 101 -4.57 3.84 -9.75
N GLU A 102 -3.74 3.15 -8.98
CA GLU A 102 -3.66 1.70 -8.94
C GLU A 102 -4.27 1.17 -7.65
N PHE A 103 -5.26 0.31 -7.81
CA PHE A 103 -5.99 -0.35 -6.73
C PHE A 103 -5.41 -1.72 -6.41
N ARG A 104 -5.77 -2.24 -5.25
CA ARG A 104 -5.38 -3.59 -4.86
C ARG A 104 -6.14 -4.71 -5.54
N ASP A 105 -7.39 -4.45 -5.89
CA ASP A 105 -8.29 -5.37 -6.52
C ASP A 105 -9.14 -4.66 -7.59
N HIS A 106 -9.70 -5.45 -8.50
CA HIS A 106 -10.49 -4.93 -9.60
C HIS A 106 -11.83 -4.36 -9.12
N LYS A 107 -12.44 -4.94 -8.07
CA LYS A 107 -13.70 -4.47 -7.51
C LYS A 107 -13.60 -3.01 -7.06
N ALA A 108 -12.53 -2.63 -6.35
CA ALA A 108 -12.36 -1.25 -5.91
C ALA A 108 -12.10 -0.31 -7.10
N ALA A 109 -11.37 -0.77 -8.11
CA ALA A 109 -11.20 -0.02 -9.35
C ALA A 109 -12.54 0.21 -10.06
N LEU A 110 -13.42 -0.80 -10.13
CA LEU A 110 -14.77 -0.67 -10.71
C LEU A 110 -15.65 0.31 -9.92
N MET A 111 -15.66 0.19 -8.59
CA MET A 111 -16.42 1.11 -7.73
C MET A 111 -15.95 2.56 -7.93
N CYS A 112 -14.64 2.77 -7.93
CA CYS A 112 -14.05 4.07 -8.18
C CYS A 112 -14.40 4.58 -9.59
N LEU A 113 -14.22 3.77 -10.63
CA LEU A 113 -14.55 4.13 -12.02
C LEU A 113 -16.01 4.60 -12.15
N ARG A 114 -16.95 3.81 -11.62
CA ARG A 114 -18.39 4.10 -11.70
C ARG A 114 -18.78 5.39 -10.98
N TRP A 115 -18.07 5.77 -9.91
CA TRP A 115 -18.35 6.99 -9.18
C TRP A 115 -17.61 8.21 -9.69
N LEU A 116 -16.33 8.04 -10.00
CA LEU A 116 -15.40 9.12 -10.27
C LEU A 116 -15.45 9.59 -11.73
N ASN A 117 -15.96 8.77 -12.65
CA ASN A 117 -16.12 9.18 -14.04
C ASN A 117 -17.18 10.29 -14.15
N ALA A 118 -16.84 11.37 -14.87
CA ALA A 118 -17.62 12.60 -14.99
C ALA A 118 -17.85 13.37 -13.66
N HIS A 119 -17.16 12.99 -12.58
CA HIS A 119 -17.19 13.70 -11.29
C HIS A 119 -16.61 15.11 -11.45
N GLU A 120 -17.36 16.12 -11.01
CA GLU A 120 -16.89 17.50 -10.93
C GLU A 120 -16.07 17.67 -9.66
N VAL A 121 -14.77 17.94 -9.83
CA VAL A 121 -13.86 18.04 -8.67
C VAL A 121 -14.18 19.31 -7.89
N SER A 122 -14.48 19.13 -6.61
CA SER A 122 -14.77 20.23 -5.69
C SER A 122 -13.50 20.93 -5.20
N ARG A 123 -13.66 22.15 -4.67
CA ARG A 123 -12.56 22.91 -4.05
C ARG A 123 -11.89 22.11 -2.94
N ASP A 124 -12.66 21.51 -2.06
CA ASP A 124 -12.14 20.75 -0.91
C ASP A 124 -11.30 19.55 -1.37
N GLU A 125 -11.73 18.87 -2.43
CA GLU A 125 -10.97 17.75 -3.02
C GLU A 125 -9.65 18.18 -3.66
N ILE A 126 -9.57 19.42 -4.17
CA ILE A 126 -8.32 20.00 -4.70
C ILE A 126 -7.37 20.34 -3.55
N LEU A 127 -7.89 20.91 -2.46
CA LEU A 127 -7.11 21.34 -1.29
C LEU A 127 -6.69 20.18 -0.39
N GLU A 128 -7.28 18.99 -0.56
CA GLU A 128 -7.02 17.81 0.23
C GLU A 128 -5.53 17.41 0.17
N GLY A 129 -4.90 17.35 1.35
CA GLY A 129 -3.49 16.96 1.50
C GLY A 129 -2.47 18.07 1.19
N LEU A 130 -2.90 19.31 0.95
CA LEU A 130 -2.03 20.49 0.89
C LEU A 130 -1.83 21.10 2.29
N THR A 131 -0.66 21.69 2.51
CA THR A 131 -0.37 22.53 3.68
C THR A 131 -0.99 23.92 3.52
N ASP A 132 -1.14 24.67 4.62
CA ASP A 132 -1.76 26.00 4.55
C ASP A 132 -0.95 26.99 3.71
N ASP A 133 0.37 26.81 3.60
CA ASP A 133 1.22 27.61 2.72
C ASP A 133 1.02 27.24 1.25
N GLU A 134 0.90 25.96 0.93
CA GLU A 134 0.59 25.49 -0.43
C GLU A 134 -0.79 25.99 -0.88
N LYS A 135 -1.78 26.05 0.03
CA LYS A 135 -3.12 26.58 -0.27
C LYS A 135 -3.11 28.06 -0.63
N LYS A 136 -2.25 28.87 0.00
CA LYS A 136 -2.12 30.31 -0.28
C LYS A 136 -1.48 30.60 -1.63
N GLN A 137 -0.67 29.67 -2.15
CA GLN A 137 -0.01 29.79 -3.45
C GLN A 137 -0.93 29.45 -4.64
N LEU A 138 -2.19 29.04 -4.39
CA LEU A 138 -3.13 28.68 -5.43
C LEU A 138 -3.84 29.90 -6.02
N ASP A 139 -3.67 30.10 -7.32
CA ASP A 139 -4.39 31.14 -8.07
C ASP A 139 -5.86 30.77 -8.32
N ALA A 140 -6.69 31.75 -8.70
CA ALA A 140 -8.10 31.54 -9.01
C ALA A 140 -8.35 30.47 -10.10
N ASP A 141 -7.46 30.35 -11.09
CA ASP A 141 -7.56 29.34 -12.16
C ASP A 141 -7.38 27.89 -11.63
N SER A 142 -6.77 27.74 -10.44
CA SER A 142 -6.62 26.45 -9.75
C SER A 142 -7.96 25.79 -9.41
N PHE A 143 -9.00 26.60 -9.21
CA PHE A 143 -10.33 26.14 -8.80
C PHE A 143 -11.33 26.10 -9.96
N LYS A 144 -10.86 26.23 -11.20
CA LYS A 144 -11.71 26.08 -12.37
C LYS A 144 -12.35 24.69 -12.36
N LYS A 145 -13.68 24.66 -12.44
CA LYS A 145 -14.48 23.42 -12.46
C LYS A 145 -14.03 22.52 -13.59
N ARG A 146 -13.73 21.27 -13.26
CA ARG A 146 -13.34 20.22 -14.22
C ARG A 146 -14.03 18.92 -13.87
N ARG A 147 -14.48 18.22 -14.92
CA ARG A 147 -15.02 16.87 -14.81
C ARG A 147 -13.96 15.86 -15.20
N LEU A 148 -13.72 14.90 -14.32
CA LEU A 148 -12.73 13.86 -14.56
C LEU A 148 -13.20 12.92 -15.66
N VAL A 149 -12.26 12.44 -16.46
CA VAL A 149 -12.49 11.33 -17.39
C VAL A 149 -11.68 10.15 -16.86
N VAL A 150 -12.38 9.09 -16.48
CA VAL A 150 -11.77 7.92 -15.85
C VAL A 150 -11.98 6.71 -16.74
N GLU A 151 -10.91 6.00 -17.01
CA GLU A 151 -10.92 4.78 -17.83
C GLU A 151 -9.90 3.78 -17.27
N PHE A 152 -10.00 2.52 -17.65
CA PHE A 152 -8.94 1.58 -17.33
C PHE A 152 -7.68 1.91 -18.13
N ALA A 153 -6.53 1.87 -17.46
CA ALA A 153 -5.26 2.21 -18.07
C ALA A 153 -4.83 1.14 -19.09
N ILE A 154 -4.19 1.56 -20.18
CA ILE A 154 -3.53 0.63 -21.10
C ILE A 154 -2.19 0.20 -20.52
N GLU A 155 -1.99 -1.11 -20.39
CA GLU A 155 -0.76 -1.71 -19.92
C GLU A 155 0.04 -2.33 -21.07
N ASN A 156 1.35 -2.04 -21.03
CA ASN A 156 2.32 -2.71 -21.86
C ASN A 156 2.63 -4.10 -21.26
N ALA A 157 2.26 -5.16 -21.99
CA ALA A 157 2.43 -6.55 -21.55
C ALA A 157 3.85 -6.88 -21.13
N ASN A 158 4.85 -6.37 -21.85
CA ASN A 158 6.26 -6.63 -21.59
C ASN A 158 6.68 -6.02 -20.24
N VAL A 159 6.18 -4.83 -19.93
CA VAL A 159 6.45 -4.16 -18.64
C VAL A 159 5.76 -4.89 -17.50
N VAL A 160 4.53 -5.37 -17.69
CA VAL A 160 3.79 -6.14 -16.69
C VAL A 160 4.48 -7.47 -16.40
N LYS A 161 4.87 -8.21 -17.43
CA LYS A 161 5.60 -9.48 -17.30
C LYS A 161 6.90 -9.29 -16.50
N ARG A 162 7.72 -8.31 -16.89
CA ARG A 162 8.98 -7.98 -16.21
C ARG A 162 8.78 -7.56 -14.75
N ARG A 163 7.77 -6.73 -14.45
CA ARG A 163 7.45 -6.33 -13.06
C ARG A 163 7.05 -7.54 -12.23
N ARG A 164 6.27 -8.46 -12.79
CA ARG A 164 5.83 -9.67 -12.10
C ARG A 164 7.00 -10.62 -11.83
N GLU A 165 7.90 -10.80 -12.79
CA GLU A 165 9.12 -11.59 -12.62
C GLU A 165 9.99 -11.02 -11.50
N LYS A 166 10.22 -9.69 -11.48
CA LYS A 166 10.94 -9.03 -10.38
C LYS A 166 10.29 -9.24 -9.02
N VAL A 167 8.95 -9.19 -8.95
CA VAL A 167 8.24 -9.46 -7.68
C VAL A 167 8.43 -10.91 -7.25
N LYS A 168 8.34 -11.88 -8.17
CA LYS A 168 8.60 -13.30 -7.86
C LYS A 168 10.03 -13.53 -7.39
N GLU A 169 11.00 -12.97 -8.10
CA GLU A 169 12.42 -13.07 -7.75
C GLU A 169 12.70 -12.47 -6.37
N SER A 170 12.19 -11.27 -6.09
CA SER A 170 12.33 -10.63 -4.77
C SER A 170 11.73 -11.48 -3.64
N ARG A 171 10.64 -12.21 -3.91
CA ARG A 171 10.05 -13.13 -2.96
C ARG A 171 10.93 -14.36 -2.74
N LEU A 172 11.42 -14.98 -3.81
CA LEU A 172 12.32 -16.14 -3.73
C LEU A 172 13.59 -15.81 -2.92
N ILE A 173 14.18 -14.64 -3.16
CA ILE A 173 15.32 -14.14 -2.39
C ILE A 173 14.94 -13.97 -0.91
N SER A 174 13.77 -13.39 -0.62
CA SER A 174 13.31 -13.23 0.77
C SER A 174 13.03 -14.56 1.48
N PHE A 175 12.56 -15.58 0.76
CA PHE A 175 12.36 -16.93 1.30
C PHE A 175 13.68 -17.63 1.57
N LYS A 176 14.65 -17.52 0.65
CA LYS A 176 15.98 -18.10 0.85
C LYS A 176 16.67 -17.50 2.08
N ARG A 177 16.69 -16.17 2.20
CA ARG A 177 17.23 -15.49 3.39
C ARG A 177 16.59 -15.94 4.70
N LYS A 178 15.27 -16.16 4.71
CA LYS A 178 14.60 -16.67 5.91
C LYS A 178 15.02 -18.08 6.29
N ARG A 179 15.24 -18.96 5.30
CA ARG A 179 15.75 -20.32 5.55
C ARG A 179 17.18 -20.27 6.07
N ASP A 180 18.04 -19.48 5.43
CA ASP A 180 19.43 -19.30 5.87
C ASP A 180 19.49 -18.72 7.31
N ASP A 181 18.57 -17.80 7.67
CA ASP A 181 18.43 -17.26 9.04
C ASP A 181 17.88 -18.28 10.05
N GLU A 182 17.05 -19.24 9.61
CA GLU A 182 16.51 -20.32 10.45
C GLU A 182 17.55 -21.42 10.67
N GLU A 183 18.28 -21.82 9.63
CA GLU A 183 19.40 -22.78 9.70
C GLU A 183 20.52 -22.25 10.60
N ASN A 184 20.94 -20.99 10.46
CA ASN A 184 21.95 -20.40 11.35
C ASN A 184 21.50 -20.36 12.83
N LYS A 185 20.20 -20.16 13.10
CA LYS A 185 19.66 -20.18 14.47
C LYS A 185 19.56 -21.59 15.03
N GLU A 186 19.35 -22.60 14.20
CA GLU A 186 19.38 -24.00 14.61
C GLU A 186 20.82 -24.45 14.87
N GLU A 187 21.78 -24.06 14.03
CA GLU A 187 23.21 -24.31 14.26
C GLU A 187 23.71 -23.62 15.54
N GLU A 188 23.32 -22.36 15.81
CA GLU A 188 23.63 -21.68 17.08
C GLU A 188 23.03 -22.37 18.32
N LYS A 189 21.88 -23.05 18.18
CA LYS A 189 21.25 -23.81 19.28
C LYS A 189 21.90 -25.17 19.49
N VAL A 190 22.38 -25.83 18.44
CA VAL A 190 23.08 -27.12 18.52
C VAL A 190 24.53 -26.95 19.00
N ALA A 191 25.16 -25.80 18.73
CA ALA A 191 26.52 -25.48 19.17
C ALA A 191 26.63 -24.96 20.63
N GLN A 192 25.52 -24.78 21.35
CA GLN A 192 25.58 -24.50 22.79
C GLN A 192 25.82 -25.81 23.56
N PRO A 193 26.90 -25.92 24.35
CA PRO A 193 27.12 -27.11 25.16
C PRO A 193 26.02 -27.21 26.22
N VAL A 194 25.51 -28.42 26.44
CA VAL A 194 24.56 -28.75 27.51
C VAL A 194 25.18 -28.27 28.83
N GLU A 195 24.62 -27.21 29.43
CA GLU A 195 25.06 -26.73 30.74
C GLU A 195 24.79 -27.85 31.77
N GLU A 196 25.85 -28.42 32.34
CA GLU A 196 25.75 -29.31 33.50
C GLU A 196 25.02 -28.59 34.65
N GLU A 197 23.92 -29.19 35.11
CA GLU A 197 23.22 -28.78 36.32
C GLU A 197 24.13 -28.95 37.54
N THR A 198 24.83 -27.89 37.93
CA THR A 198 25.51 -27.85 39.23
C THR A 198 24.46 -27.67 40.34
N LYS A 199 24.60 -28.45 41.43
CA LYS A 199 23.74 -28.67 42.63
C LYS A 199 23.16 -27.45 43.40
N SER A 200 22.85 -26.34 42.74
CA SER A 200 22.37 -25.10 43.36
C SER A 200 21.07 -24.54 42.75
N GLY A 201 20.44 -25.25 41.81
CA GLY A 201 19.08 -24.95 41.32
C GLY A 201 18.90 -23.57 40.65
N LEU A 202 19.99 -22.87 40.31
CA LEU A 202 19.96 -21.50 39.80
C LEU A 202 20.86 -21.38 38.58
N SER A 203 20.27 -20.98 37.44
CA SER A 203 20.97 -20.81 36.17
C SER A 203 22.06 -19.72 36.23
N ASN A 204 23.10 -19.86 35.41
CA ASN A 204 24.27 -18.98 35.41
C ASN A 204 23.90 -17.51 35.13
N ASN A 205 22.88 -17.28 34.31
CA ASN A 205 22.30 -15.95 34.06
C ASN A 205 21.77 -15.28 35.35
N ILE A 206 21.10 -16.04 36.22
CA ILE A 206 20.56 -15.52 37.49
C ILE A 206 21.72 -15.18 38.46
N LYS A 207 22.78 -16.00 38.49
CA LYS A 207 23.97 -15.73 39.31
C LYS A 207 24.69 -14.44 38.89
N GLN A 208 24.84 -14.20 37.58
CA GLN A 208 25.43 -12.96 37.06
C GLN A 208 24.59 -11.72 37.40
N ILE A 209 23.26 -11.83 37.32
CA ILE A 209 22.35 -10.74 37.71
C ILE A 209 22.44 -10.46 39.22
N ILE A 210 22.50 -11.49 40.06
CA ILE A 210 22.65 -11.34 41.52
C ILE A 210 24.00 -10.71 41.88
N GLY A 211 25.09 -11.16 41.25
CA GLY A 211 26.42 -10.60 41.45
C GLY A 211 26.50 -9.12 41.06
N SER A 212 25.90 -8.77 39.92
CA SER A 212 25.81 -7.39 39.43
C SER A 212 24.99 -6.49 40.37
N LYS A 213 23.89 -7.00 40.93
CA LYS A 213 23.07 -6.28 41.93
C LYS A 213 23.82 -6.08 43.25
N ARG A 214 24.55 -7.09 43.75
CA ARG A 214 25.35 -6.97 44.99
C ARG A 214 26.49 -5.95 44.84
N ARG A 215 27.19 -5.94 43.70
CA ARG A 215 28.24 -4.95 43.40
C ARG A 215 27.71 -3.51 43.36
N ARG A 216 26.52 -3.29 42.79
CA ARG A 216 25.89 -1.96 42.77
C ARG A 216 25.47 -1.49 44.16
N LYS A 217 25.04 -2.40 45.04
CA LYS A 217 24.63 -2.06 46.42
C LYS A 217 25.83 -1.66 47.30
N ASN A 218 27.01 -2.26 47.11
CA ASN A 218 28.22 -1.88 47.86
C ASN A 218 28.89 -0.59 47.36
N LYS A 219 28.64 -0.16 46.11
CA LYS A 219 29.17 1.09 45.56
C LYS A 219 28.44 2.35 46.05
N GLY A 220 27.31 2.22 46.73
CA GLY A 220 26.52 3.35 47.25
C GLY A 220 26.64 3.54 48.77
N ARG A 221 27.65 2.98 49.41
CA ARG A 221 27.85 3.02 50.87
C ARG A 221 29.28 3.43 51.30
N SER A 222 30.01 4.11 50.41
CA SER A 222 31.26 4.81 50.71
C SER A 222 31.09 6.29 50.44
#